data_AF-A0A945LNG9-F1
#
_entry.id   AF-A0A945LNG9-F1
#
_cell.length_a   1.000
_cell.length_b   1.000
_cell.length_c   1.000
_cell.angle_alpha   90.00
_cell.angle_beta   90.00
_cell.angle_gamma   90.00
#
_symmetry.space_group_name_H-M   'P 1'
#
loop_
_entity.id
_entity.type
_entity.pdbx_description
1 polymer ?
#
loop_
_entity_poly.entity_id
_entity_poly.type
_entity_poly.pdbx_seq_one_letter_code
_entity_poly.pdbx_strand_id
1 'polypeptide(L)'
;IETFQINEKKIKETLTSAKIIRDKFRNSGMKATIVPHAPYSVPPKLMNGISNFFDNQDDLLTIHMQETKEENQLFVKKEGKLFEWLENINASSEIWKDRDNSIDVLKELGRKKILIVHNTFSKKEDITDNYYCTCPKANLYIEDSLPDYSILNPEKLCVGTDSLASNNSLSILEEILIIQKNSDFDLNTLLKIACKNGAEALGFENLGTFDKGKNPGVNLIPDFNKTKTIKII
;
A
#
# COMPACT_ATOMS: atom_id res chain seq x y z
N ILE A 1 -2.37 -10.02 -6.91
CA ILE A 1 -2.52 -11.29 -6.17
C ILE A 1 -1.74 -11.16 -4.89
N GLU A 2 -2.42 -10.71 -3.85
CA GLU A 2 -1.82 -10.57 -2.54
C GLU A 2 -1.47 -11.94 -1.95
N THR A 3 -0.28 -12.03 -1.37
CA THR A 3 0.31 -13.31 -0.95
C THR A 3 0.92 -13.18 0.43
N PHE A 4 0.53 -14.09 1.32
CA PHE A 4 1.07 -14.22 2.67
C PHE A 4 1.24 -15.70 3.04
N GLN A 5 2.22 -16.00 3.88
CA GLN A 5 2.46 -17.34 4.42
C GLN A 5 3.47 -17.26 5.55
N ILE A 6 3.07 -17.65 6.76
CA ILE A 6 3.95 -17.65 7.92
C ILE A 6 4.69 -18.98 8.14
N ASN A 7 4.23 -20.06 7.49
CA ASN A 7 4.83 -21.39 7.59
C ASN A 7 5.70 -21.70 6.37
N GLU A 8 7.01 -21.85 6.58
CA GLU A 8 7.98 -22.07 5.51
C GLU A 8 7.69 -23.29 4.63
N LYS A 9 7.13 -24.35 5.22
CA LYS A 9 6.85 -25.60 4.50
C LYS A 9 5.82 -25.41 3.39
N LYS A 10 4.97 -24.38 3.50
CA LYS A 10 3.90 -24.07 2.56
C LYS A 10 4.26 -22.99 1.54
N ILE A 11 5.45 -22.38 1.61
CA ILE A 11 5.85 -21.29 0.70
C ILE A 11 5.78 -21.72 -0.77
N LYS A 12 6.27 -22.92 -1.10
CA LYS A 12 6.25 -23.43 -2.48
C LYS A 12 4.82 -23.59 -3.00
N GLU A 13 3.92 -24.10 -2.16
CA GLU A 13 2.49 -24.24 -2.48
C GLU A 13 1.85 -22.88 -2.69
N THR A 14 2.06 -21.94 -1.75
CA THR A 14 1.55 -20.56 -1.82
C THR A 14 1.97 -19.86 -3.12
N LEU A 15 3.25 -19.93 -3.48
CA LEU A 15 3.77 -19.35 -4.72
C LEU A 15 3.16 -20.01 -5.98
N THR A 16 3.00 -21.33 -5.95
CA THR A 16 2.39 -22.07 -7.06
C THR A 16 0.93 -21.64 -7.26
N SER A 17 0.16 -21.54 -6.18
CA SER A 17 -1.22 -21.09 -6.20
C SER A 17 -1.36 -19.64 -6.66
N ALA A 18 -0.51 -18.74 -6.15
CA ALA A 18 -0.50 -17.33 -6.57
C ALA A 18 -0.20 -17.19 -8.07
N LYS A 19 0.76 -17.98 -8.59
CA LYS A 19 1.07 -18.04 -10.01
C LYS A 19 -0.11 -18.53 -10.85
N ILE A 20 -0.77 -19.62 -10.45
CA ILE A 20 -1.94 -20.14 -11.17
C ILE A 20 -3.03 -19.06 -11.28
N ILE A 21 -3.30 -18.33 -10.20
CA ILE A 21 -4.30 -17.27 -10.21
C ILE A 21 -3.86 -16.10 -11.11
N ARG A 22 -2.62 -15.63 -10.97
CA ARG A 22 -2.06 -14.57 -11.82
C ARG A 22 -2.17 -14.93 -13.30
N ASP A 23 -1.76 -16.14 -13.66
CA ASP A 23 -1.74 -16.60 -15.04
C ASP A 23 -3.16 -16.70 -15.61
N LYS A 24 -4.19 -17.03 -14.81
CA LYS A 24 -5.60 -16.97 -15.25
C LYS A 24 -6.04 -15.55 -15.63
N PHE A 25 -5.71 -14.55 -14.83
CA PHE A 25 -6.01 -13.15 -15.13
C PHE A 25 -5.28 -12.69 -16.40
N ARG A 26 -3.97 -12.98 -16.50
CA ARG A 26 -3.16 -12.62 -17.67
C ARG A 26 -3.62 -13.30 -18.95
N ASN A 27 -3.99 -14.59 -18.89
CA ASN A 27 -4.56 -15.31 -20.03
C ASN A 27 -5.93 -14.75 -20.48
N SER A 28 -6.60 -14.00 -19.60
CA SER A 28 -7.85 -13.28 -19.91
C SER A 28 -7.61 -11.82 -20.33
N GLY A 29 -6.35 -11.45 -20.60
CA GLY A 29 -5.95 -10.09 -21.01
C GLY A 29 -5.93 -9.06 -19.89
N MET A 30 -6.01 -9.47 -18.62
CA MET A 30 -5.95 -8.57 -17.47
C MET A 30 -4.53 -8.46 -16.91
N LYS A 31 -4.15 -7.27 -16.43
CA LYS A 31 -2.92 -7.08 -15.65
C LYS A 31 -3.04 -7.78 -14.30
N ALA A 32 -2.02 -8.50 -13.88
CA ALA A 32 -1.97 -9.12 -12.57
C ALA A 32 -0.53 -9.33 -12.12
N THR A 33 -0.24 -8.89 -10.90
CA THR A 33 1.07 -9.00 -10.23
C THR A 33 0.92 -9.78 -8.93
N ILE A 34 1.89 -10.62 -8.59
CA ILE A 34 1.95 -11.25 -7.26
C ILE A 34 2.66 -10.28 -6.33
N VAL A 35 2.05 -9.99 -5.19
CA VAL A 35 2.53 -8.96 -4.26
C VAL A 35 2.56 -9.51 -2.84
N PRO A 36 3.52 -9.12 -2.00
CA PRO A 36 3.52 -9.48 -0.59
C PRO A 36 2.44 -8.72 0.18
N HIS A 37 1.83 -9.34 1.19
CA HIS A 37 0.87 -8.67 2.08
C HIS A 37 1.55 -7.59 2.94
N ALA A 38 2.37 -8.00 3.92
CA ALA A 38 3.04 -7.10 4.87
C ALA A 38 4.31 -7.73 5.47
N PRO A 39 5.26 -6.94 6.02
CA PRO A 39 6.51 -7.45 6.60
C PRO A 39 6.32 -8.59 7.61
N TYR A 40 5.36 -8.45 8.51
CA TYR A 40 5.09 -9.39 9.60
C TYR A 40 4.37 -10.68 9.16
N SER A 41 3.97 -10.77 7.89
CA SER A 41 3.15 -11.86 7.35
C SER A 41 3.81 -12.63 6.20
N VAL A 42 5.00 -12.17 5.79
CA VAL A 42 5.73 -12.70 4.64
C VAL A 42 7.22 -12.86 5.00
N PRO A 43 7.72 -14.10 5.17
CA PRO A 43 9.12 -14.37 5.50
C PRO A 43 10.04 -14.07 4.32
N PRO A 44 11.36 -13.88 4.55
CA PRO A 44 12.31 -13.51 3.52
C PRO A 44 12.32 -14.44 2.31
N LYS A 45 12.15 -15.75 2.53
CA LYS A 45 12.09 -16.74 1.46
C LYS A 45 10.89 -16.52 0.53
N LEU A 46 9.74 -16.11 1.07
CA LEU A 46 8.56 -15.79 0.27
C LEU A 46 8.72 -14.42 -0.41
N MET A 47 9.27 -13.41 0.27
CA MET A 47 9.58 -12.10 -0.37
C MET A 47 10.46 -12.28 -1.61
N ASN A 48 11.55 -13.05 -1.49
CA ASN A 48 12.44 -13.37 -2.61
C ASN A 48 11.72 -14.17 -3.71
N GLY A 49 10.86 -15.13 -3.33
CA GLY A 49 10.03 -15.87 -4.29
C GLY A 49 9.11 -14.96 -5.11
N ILE A 50 8.42 -14.02 -4.45
CA ILE A 50 7.55 -13.03 -5.10
C ILE A 50 8.40 -12.11 -6.01
N SER A 51 9.53 -11.63 -5.49
CA SER A 51 10.51 -10.81 -6.22
C SER A 51 10.98 -11.48 -7.51
N ASN A 52 11.17 -12.81 -7.51
CA ASN A 52 11.59 -13.59 -8.69
C ASN A 52 10.46 -13.86 -9.69
N PHE A 53 9.19 -13.77 -9.29
CA PHE A 53 8.05 -13.90 -10.20
C PHE A 53 7.71 -12.62 -10.96
N PHE A 54 8.22 -11.48 -10.48
CA PHE A 54 8.02 -10.19 -11.13
C PHE A 54 8.73 -10.18 -12.50
N ASP A 55 7.98 -9.92 -13.56
CA ASP A 55 8.45 -9.92 -14.94
C ASP A 55 8.09 -8.63 -15.68
N ASN A 56 8.35 -8.58 -16.99
CA ASN A 56 8.11 -7.40 -17.82
C ASN A 56 6.62 -7.07 -18.06
N GLN A 57 5.69 -7.91 -17.58
CA GLN A 57 4.26 -7.61 -17.61
C GLN A 57 3.77 -7.02 -16.28
N ASP A 58 4.65 -6.93 -15.27
CA ASP A 58 4.34 -6.32 -13.99
C ASP A 58 4.77 -4.85 -13.96
N ASP A 59 3.83 -3.98 -13.56
CA ASP A 59 4.09 -2.54 -13.45
C ASP A 59 4.54 -2.12 -12.04
N LEU A 60 4.05 -2.82 -11.01
CA LEU A 60 4.10 -2.35 -9.62
C LEU A 60 3.99 -3.50 -8.62
N LEU A 61 4.80 -3.44 -7.57
CA LEU A 61 4.55 -4.19 -6.33
C LEU A 61 3.84 -3.30 -5.31
N THR A 62 2.91 -3.87 -4.55
CA THR A 62 2.26 -3.20 -3.43
C THR A 62 2.60 -3.94 -2.14
N ILE A 63 2.70 -3.24 -1.01
CA ILE A 63 2.91 -3.86 0.30
C ILE A 63 2.33 -2.95 1.39
N HIS A 64 1.59 -3.53 2.34
CA HIS A 64 1.15 -2.84 3.56
C HIS A 64 2.35 -2.72 4.50
N MET A 65 2.58 -1.51 5.04
CA MET A 65 3.78 -1.26 5.84
C MET A 65 3.54 -0.16 6.86
N GLN A 66 4.06 -0.37 8.07
CA GLN A 66 3.98 0.55 9.19
C GLN A 66 2.54 1.04 9.43
N GLU A 67 1.59 0.12 9.26
CA GLU A 67 0.16 0.40 9.43
C GLU A 67 -0.18 0.58 10.91
N THR A 68 0.44 -0.21 11.79
CA THR A 68 0.19 -0.25 13.24
C THR A 68 1.44 0.06 14.04
N LYS A 69 1.29 0.52 15.30
CA LYS A 69 2.44 0.72 16.21
C LYS A 69 3.11 -0.61 16.56
N GLU A 70 2.31 -1.66 16.69
CA GLU A 70 2.74 -3.02 17.01
C GLU A 70 3.65 -3.61 15.93
N GLU A 71 3.43 -3.26 14.65
CA GLU A 71 4.35 -3.64 13.57
C GLU A 71 5.77 -3.09 13.82
N ASN A 72 5.87 -1.80 14.12
CA ASN A 72 7.17 -1.19 14.43
C ASN A 72 7.80 -1.79 15.70
N GLN A 73 6.99 -2.10 16.73
CA GLN A 73 7.49 -2.76 17.95
C GLN A 73 8.06 -4.15 17.66
N LEU A 74 7.38 -4.95 16.83
CA LEU A 74 7.85 -6.26 16.40
C LEU A 74 9.26 -6.19 15.81
N PHE A 75 9.52 -5.27 14.88
CA PHE A 75 10.81 -5.23 14.19
C PHE A 75 11.90 -4.54 14.99
N VAL A 76 11.60 -3.40 15.63
CA VAL A 76 12.62 -2.62 16.37
C VAL A 76 13.02 -3.30 17.67
N LYS A 77 12.08 -3.97 18.34
CA LYS A 77 12.29 -4.47 19.71
C LYS A 77 12.08 -5.97 19.88
N LYS A 78 11.48 -6.65 18.90
CA LYS A 78 11.08 -8.07 19.00
C LYS A 78 10.15 -8.33 20.19
N GLU A 79 9.24 -7.38 20.46
CA GLU A 79 8.27 -7.46 21.55
C GLU A 79 6.89 -6.96 21.10
N GLY A 80 5.89 -7.07 21.99
CA GLY A 80 4.55 -6.52 21.79
C GLY A 80 3.55 -7.54 21.27
N LYS A 81 2.28 -7.11 21.16
CA LYS A 81 1.14 -8.00 20.89
C LYS A 81 1.28 -8.77 19.57
N LEU A 82 1.82 -8.12 18.53
CA LEU A 82 2.01 -8.76 17.23
C LEU A 82 3.09 -9.86 17.29
N PHE A 83 4.18 -9.63 18.03
CA PHE A 83 5.21 -10.64 18.30
C PHE A 83 4.63 -11.83 19.07
N GLU A 84 3.93 -11.57 20.18
CA GLU A 84 3.27 -12.61 20.98
C GLU A 84 2.27 -13.43 20.16
N TRP A 85 1.49 -12.76 19.29
CA TRP A 85 0.55 -13.43 18.40
C TRP A 85 1.26 -14.34 17.38
N LEU A 86 2.34 -13.86 16.75
CA LEU A 86 3.13 -14.64 15.79
C LEU A 86 3.75 -15.89 16.45
N GLU A 87 4.29 -15.75 17.66
CA GLU A 87 4.78 -16.88 18.46
C GLU A 87 3.67 -17.88 18.76
N ASN A 88 2.50 -17.41 19.21
CA ASN A 88 1.36 -18.26 19.57
C ASN A 88 0.83 -19.10 18.40
N ILE A 89 0.92 -18.60 17.17
CA ILE A 89 0.52 -19.34 15.96
C ILE A 89 1.67 -20.15 15.34
N ASN A 90 2.83 -20.22 15.99
CA ASN A 90 4.05 -20.88 15.52
C ASN A 90 4.49 -20.36 14.14
N ALA A 91 4.46 -19.04 13.95
CA ALA A 91 5.01 -18.40 12.76
C ALA A 91 6.53 -18.62 12.67
N SER A 92 7.08 -18.61 11.45
CA SER A 92 8.54 -18.68 11.27
C SER A 92 9.21 -17.43 11.86
N SER A 93 10.17 -17.61 12.77
CA SER A 93 10.93 -16.51 13.36
C SER A 93 11.80 -15.76 12.34
N GLU A 94 12.06 -16.36 11.17
CA GLU A 94 12.66 -15.71 10.00
C GLU A 94 11.92 -14.43 9.58
N ILE A 95 10.64 -14.29 9.95
CA ILE A 95 9.86 -13.07 9.66
C ILE A 95 10.47 -11.85 10.33
N TRP A 96 10.97 -11.94 11.57
CA TRP A 96 11.41 -10.77 12.36
C TRP A 96 12.86 -10.84 12.83
N LYS A 97 13.48 -12.02 12.90
CA LYS A 97 14.78 -12.20 13.58
C LYS A 97 15.91 -11.35 12.97
N ASP A 98 15.95 -11.22 11.63
CA ASP A 98 17.05 -10.56 10.88
C ASP A 98 16.62 -9.22 10.26
N ARG A 99 15.43 -8.70 10.63
CA ARG A 99 14.91 -7.42 10.14
C ARG A 99 14.78 -6.45 11.31
N ASP A 100 15.53 -5.36 11.32
CA ASP A 100 15.52 -4.38 12.42
C ASP A 100 14.45 -3.30 12.25
N ASN A 101 13.91 -3.18 11.04
CA ASN A 101 12.80 -2.29 10.70
C ASN A 101 11.88 -2.95 9.66
N SER A 102 10.60 -2.61 9.66
CA SER A 102 9.65 -3.01 8.61
C SER A 102 10.20 -2.78 7.19
N ILE A 103 10.87 -1.65 6.95
CA ILE A 103 11.38 -1.28 5.63
C ILE A 103 12.51 -2.19 5.13
N ASP A 104 13.12 -3.01 5.99
CA ASP A 104 14.20 -3.92 5.56
C ASP A 104 13.74 -4.92 4.50
N VAL A 105 12.44 -5.23 4.46
CA VAL A 105 11.86 -6.09 3.43
C VAL A 105 12.02 -5.54 2.01
N LEU A 106 12.18 -4.23 1.85
CA LEU A 106 12.36 -3.61 0.54
C LEU A 106 13.66 -4.10 -0.13
N LYS A 107 14.69 -4.44 0.65
CA LYS A 107 15.94 -5.03 0.14
C LYS A 107 15.70 -6.41 -0.49
N GLU A 108 14.79 -7.19 0.09
CA GLU A 108 14.41 -8.54 -0.38
C GLU A 108 13.57 -8.49 -1.67
N LEU A 109 12.79 -7.42 -1.86
CA LEU A 109 12.03 -7.18 -3.09
C LEU A 109 12.90 -6.61 -4.23
N GLY A 110 14.07 -6.05 -3.90
CA GLY A 110 15.03 -5.51 -4.87
C GLY A 110 14.59 -4.20 -5.51
N ARG A 111 15.25 -3.81 -6.60
CA ARG A 111 15.02 -2.52 -7.30
C ARG A 111 13.81 -2.59 -8.24
N LYS A 112 12.62 -2.75 -7.68
CA LYS A 112 11.34 -2.71 -8.39
C LYS A 112 10.59 -1.43 -8.04
N LYS A 113 9.61 -1.06 -8.87
CA LYS A 113 8.66 -0.01 -8.51
C LYS A 113 7.73 -0.55 -7.42
N ILE A 114 7.69 0.12 -6.26
CA ILE A 114 6.91 -0.30 -5.10
C ILE A 114 5.98 0.84 -4.66
N LEU A 115 4.75 0.47 -4.30
CA LEU A 115 3.76 1.31 -3.61
C LEU A 115 3.60 0.79 -2.17
N ILE A 116 3.99 1.61 -1.20
CA ILE A 116 3.93 1.29 0.22
C ILE A 116 2.63 1.84 0.79
N VAL A 117 1.78 0.98 1.37
CA VAL A 117 0.40 1.31 1.76
C VAL A 117 0.29 1.54 3.26
N HIS A 118 -0.62 2.45 3.66
CA HIS A 118 -0.91 2.98 5.01
C HIS A 118 0.09 4.00 5.53
N ASN A 119 1.30 3.56 5.91
CA ASN A 119 2.37 4.43 6.41
C ASN A 119 1.98 5.26 7.65
N THR A 120 1.00 4.79 8.42
CA THR A 120 0.42 5.51 9.59
C THR A 120 1.49 5.86 10.62
N PHE A 121 2.43 4.94 10.84
CA PHE A 121 3.50 5.10 11.83
C PHE A 121 4.89 5.15 11.20
N SER A 122 4.98 5.54 9.93
CA SER A 122 6.26 5.80 9.28
C SER A 122 6.98 7.00 9.91
N LYS A 123 8.31 6.90 10.01
CA LYS A 123 9.17 7.99 10.48
C LYS A 123 10.00 8.55 9.35
N LYS A 124 10.51 9.77 9.54
CA LYS A 124 11.33 10.46 8.53
C LYS A 124 12.55 9.64 8.07
N GLU A 125 13.16 8.88 8.98
CA GLU A 125 14.29 7.98 8.71
C GLU A 125 13.92 6.75 7.87
N ASP A 126 12.64 6.38 7.83
CA ASP A 126 12.12 5.24 7.07
C ASP A 126 11.68 5.63 5.65
N ILE A 127 11.67 6.92 5.32
CA ILE A 127 11.20 7.41 4.03
C ILE A 127 12.22 7.08 2.94
N THR A 128 11.69 6.54 1.83
CA THR A 128 12.44 6.05 0.67
C THR A 128 11.98 6.78 -0.59
N ASP A 129 12.58 6.45 -1.73
CA ASP A 129 12.20 6.99 -3.03
C ASP A 129 11.03 6.22 -3.69
N ASN A 130 10.30 5.39 -2.96
CA ASN A 130 9.14 4.65 -3.45
C ASN A 130 7.87 5.52 -3.52
N TYR A 131 6.82 4.97 -4.14
CA TYR A 131 5.49 5.57 -4.01
C TYR A 131 4.87 5.19 -2.67
N TYR A 132 4.05 6.08 -2.13
CA TYR A 132 3.34 5.91 -0.87
C TYR A 132 1.84 6.01 -1.14
N CYS A 133 1.02 5.17 -0.50
CA CYS A 133 -0.43 5.25 -0.51
C CYS A 133 -0.91 5.45 0.92
N THR A 134 -1.60 6.55 1.20
CA THR A 134 -2.32 6.74 2.47
C THR A 134 -3.78 6.35 2.29
N CYS A 135 -4.38 5.72 3.30
CA CYS A 135 -5.82 5.40 3.35
C CYS A 135 -6.45 6.06 4.59
N PRO A 136 -6.64 7.39 4.60
CA PRO A 136 -6.94 8.16 5.82
C PRO A 136 -8.08 7.60 6.68
N LYS A 137 -9.22 7.24 6.08
CA LYS A 137 -10.33 6.65 6.84
C LYS A 137 -10.02 5.27 7.41
N ALA A 138 -9.31 4.43 6.66
CA ALA A 138 -8.90 3.12 7.16
C ALA A 138 -7.89 3.26 8.30
N ASN A 139 -6.90 4.14 8.16
CA ASN A 139 -5.91 4.41 9.20
C ASN A 139 -6.59 4.91 10.49
N LEU A 140 -7.57 5.81 10.39
CA LEU A 140 -8.37 6.28 11.53
C LEU A 140 -9.25 5.18 12.14
N TYR A 141 -9.82 4.31 11.31
CA TYR A 141 -10.65 3.21 11.79
C TYR A 141 -9.83 2.17 12.58
N ILE A 142 -8.63 1.83 12.09
CA ILE A 142 -7.78 0.76 12.65
C ILE A 142 -6.99 1.26 13.85
N GLU A 143 -6.40 2.45 13.76
CA GLU A 143 -5.37 2.94 14.70
C GLU A 143 -5.70 4.30 15.32
N ASP A 144 -6.84 4.90 14.96
CA ASP A 144 -7.23 6.27 15.36
C ASP A 144 -6.09 7.28 15.15
N SER A 145 -5.35 7.11 14.05
CA SER A 145 -4.12 7.84 13.76
C SER A 145 -3.98 8.08 12.25
N LEU A 146 -3.24 9.13 11.88
CA LEU A 146 -2.88 9.46 10.51
C LEU A 146 -1.35 9.53 10.37
N PRO A 147 -0.81 9.30 9.16
CA PRO A 147 0.60 9.58 8.87
C PRO A 147 0.94 11.04 9.14
N ASP A 148 2.18 11.31 9.54
CA ASP A 148 2.75 12.66 9.46
C ASP A 148 2.98 13.00 7.99
N TYR A 149 2.05 13.73 7.37
CA TYR A 149 2.15 14.08 5.95
C TYR A 149 3.36 14.96 5.62
N SER A 150 3.97 15.63 6.61
CA SER A 150 5.10 16.54 6.39
C SER A 150 6.41 15.82 6.03
N ILE A 151 6.52 14.52 6.32
CA ILE A 151 7.70 13.71 5.99
C ILE A 151 7.62 13.07 4.59
N LEU A 152 6.42 13.04 3.99
CA LEU A 152 6.16 12.37 2.72
C LEU A 152 6.39 13.32 1.54
N ASN A 153 6.99 12.81 0.47
CA ASN A 153 7.11 13.56 -0.78
C ASN A 153 5.74 13.62 -1.48
N PRO A 154 5.12 14.80 -1.62
CA PRO A 154 3.79 14.93 -2.21
C PRO A 154 3.72 14.48 -3.69
N GLU A 155 4.82 14.49 -4.44
CA GLU A 155 4.85 14.00 -5.83
C GLU A 155 4.89 12.46 -5.92
N LYS A 156 5.12 11.76 -4.79
CA LYS A 156 5.09 10.29 -4.70
C LYS A 156 3.99 9.78 -3.77
N LEU A 157 3.16 10.67 -3.24
CA LEU A 157 2.04 10.32 -2.39
C LEU A 157 0.78 10.11 -3.23
N CYS A 158 0.16 8.96 -3.06
CA CYS A 158 -1.13 8.57 -3.58
C CYS A 158 -2.13 8.47 -2.43
N VAL A 159 -3.42 8.51 -2.76
CA VAL A 159 -4.50 8.25 -1.81
C VAL A 159 -5.30 7.03 -2.26
N GLY A 160 -5.62 6.16 -1.31
CA GLY A 160 -6.48 5.00 -1.48
C GLY A 160 -7.63 5.05 -0.47
N THR A 161 -8.68 4.28 -0.73
CA THR A 161 -9.78 4.12 0.23
C THR A 161 -9.58 2.93 1.14
N ASP A 162 -8.75 1.97 0.75
CA ASP A 162 -8.82 0.60 1.26
C ASP A 162 -10.26 0.03 1.06
N SER A 163 -10.55 -1.10 1.68
CA SER A 163 -11.82 -1.82 1.57
C SER A 163 -12.90 -1.29 2.52
N LEU A 164 -14.15 -1.72 2.29
CA LEU A 164 -15.26 -1.43 3.21
C LEU A 164 -15.18 -2.17 4.55
N ALA A 165 -14.17 -3.03 4.76
CA ALA A 165 -13.94 -3.65 6.07
C ALA A 165 -13.33 -2.66 7.08
N SER A 166 -12.58 -1.67 6.60
CA SER A 166 -11.92 -0.61 7.38
C SER A 166 -12.41 0.79 7.00
N ASN A 167 -13.32 0.91 6.02
CA ASN A 167 -13.85 2.17 5.54
C ASN A 167 -15.38 2.13 5.38
N ASN A 168 -16.04 3.28 5.57
CA ASN A 168 -17.48 3.41 5.39
C ASN A 168 -17.91 3.89 3.99
N SER A 169 -16.96 4.18 3.10
CA SER A 169 -17.18 4.67 1.73
C SER A 169 -16.01 4.31 0.82
N LEU A 170 -16.22 4.29 -0.51
CA LEU A 170 -15.14 4.19 -1.50
C LEU A 170 -14.96 5.52 -2.25
N SER A 171 -14.90 6.63 -1.50
CA SER A 171 -14.85 7.99 -2.06
C SER A 171 -13.47 8.62 -1.87
N ILE A 172 -12.69 8.71 -2.95
CA ILE A 172 -11.39 9.41 -2.95
C ILE A 172 -11.52 10.87 -2.53
N LEU A 173 -12.64 11.52 -2.86
CA LEU A 173 -12.92 12.89 -2.42
C LEU A 173 -12.99 12.98 -0.89
N GLU A 174 -13.63 12.01 -0.23
CA GLU A 174 -13.71 12.01 1.24
C GLU A 174 -12.34 11.77 1.88
N GLU A 175 -11.48 10.97 1.26
CA GLU A 175 -10.11 10.76 1.73
C GLU A 175 -9.28 12.04 1.65
N ILE A 176 -9.27 12.74 0.50
CA ILE A 176 -8.47 13.95 0.34
C ILE A 176 -8.95 15.13 1.20
N LEU A 177 -10.24 15.17 1.58
CA LEU A 177 -10.74 16.14 2.57
C LEU A 177 -10.18 15.88 3.98
N ILE A 178 -9.86 14.63 4.33
CA ILE A 178 -9.17 14.32 5.58
C ILE A 178 -7.71 14.73 5.48
N ILE A 179 -7.04 14.45 4.36
CA ILE A 179 -5.65 14.90 4.12
C ILE A 179 -5.56 16.43 4.20
N GLN A 180 -6.48 17.15 3.55
CA GLN A 180 -6.53 18.61 3.57
C GLN A 180 -6.62 19.20 4.99
N LYS A 181 -7.36 18.55 5.88
CA LYS A 181 -7.52 19.01 7.28
C LYS A 181 -6.31 18.73 8.15
N ASN A 182 -5.44 17.82 7.74
CA ASN A 182 -4.34 17.28 8.53
C ASN A 182 -2.97 17.47 7.85
N SER A 183 -2.89 18.32 6.82
CA SER A 183 -1.65 18.66 6.12
C SER A 183 -1.69 20.10 5.60
N ASP A 184 -0.55 20.62 5.20
CA ASP A 184 -0.41 21.94 4.57
C ASP A 184 -0.51 21.87 3.02
N PHE A 185 -1.03 20.78 2.47
CA PHE A 185 -1.13 20.61 1.03
C PHE A 185 -2.20 21.53 0.42
N ASP A 186 -1.80 22.25 -0.64
CA ASP A 186 -2.73 23.05 -1.42
C ASP A 186 -3.64 22.17 -2.30
N LEU A 187 -4.69 22.77 -2.88
CA LEU A 187 -5.64 22.05 -3.71
C LEU A 187 -4.97 21.38 -4.92
N ASN A 188 -3.98 22.03 -5.55
CA ASN A 188 -3.27 21.44 -6.68
C ASN A 188 -2.52 20.17 -6.28
N THR A 189 -1.87 20.19 -5.12
CA THR A 189 -1.16 19.04 -4.56
C THR A 189 -2.14 17.91 -4.23
N LEU A 190 -3.26 18.22 -3.57
CA LEU A 190 -4.30 17.23 -3.25
C LEU A 190 -4.88 16.58 -4.53
N LEU A 191 -5.10 17.35 -5.59
CA LEU A 191 -5.57 16.83 -6.87
C LEU A 191 -4.53 15.95 -7.57
N LYS A 192 -3.23 16.27 -7.46
CA LYS A 192 -2.17 15.38 -7.95
C LYS A 192 -2.14 14.05 -7.18
N ILE A 193 -2.25 14.10 -5.85
CA ILE A 193 -2.34 12.92 -4.98
C ILE A 193 -3.54 12.04 -5.35
N ALA A 194 -4.69 12.65 -5.64
CA ALA A 194 -5.94 11.97 -6.02
C ALA A 194 -5.97 11.42 -7.44
N CYS A 195 -5.18 11.99 -8.36
CA CYS A 195 -5.28 11.70 -9.79
C CYS A 195 -3.94 11.25 -10.37
N LYS A 196 -3.05 12.21 -10.64
CA LYS A 196 -1.79 12.00 -11.38
C LYS A 196 -0.92 10.93 -10.74
N ASN A 197 -0.66 11.02 -9.44
CA ASN A 197 0.32 10.18 -8.76
C ASN A 197 -0.13 8.72 -8.76
N GLY A 198 -1.43 8.46 -8.53
CA GLY A 198 -2.02 7.12 -8.61
C GLY A 198 -1.96 6.53 -10.02
N ALA A 199 -2.29 7.33 -11.04
CA ALA A 199 -2.17 6.90 -12.44
C ALA A 199 -0.73 6.56 -12.82
N GLU A 200 0.23 7.40 -12.41
CA GLU A 200 1.66 7.16 -12.63
C GLU A 200 2.13 5.91 -11.89
N ALA A 201 1.79 5.74 -10.60
CA ALA A 201 2.16 4.58 -9.80
C ALA A 201 1.64 3.26 -10.43
N LEU A 202 0.39 3.24 -10.87
CA LEU A 202 -0.29 2.07 -11.44
C LEU A 202 0.03 1.82 -12.92
N GLY A 203 0.79 2.69 -13.58
CA GLY A 203 1.12 2.53 -15.00
C GLY A 203 -0.06 2.81 -15.95
N PHE A 204 -0.95 3.73 -15.57
CA PHE A 204 -2.08 4.18 -16.39
C PHE A 204 -1.68 5.41 -17.23
N GLU A 205 -1.09 5.17 -18.39
CA GLU A 205 -0.56 6.22 -19.27
C GLU A 205 -1.64 7.20 -19.79
N ASN A 206 -2.88 6.73 -19.92
CA ASN A 206 -3.98 7.50 -20.50
C ASN A 206 -4.85 8.25 -19.47
N LEU A 207 -4.51 8.20 -18.17
CA LEU A 207 -5.33 8.74 -17.07
C LEU A 207 -4.57 9.80 -16.23
N GLY A 208 -5.26 10.35 -15.22
CA GLY A 208 -4.67 11.17 -14.16
C GLY A 208 -4.42 12.65 -14.49
N THR A 209 -4.45 13.04 -15.76
CA THR A 209 -4.09 14.40 -16.23
C THR A 209 -4.87 14.79 -17.49
N PHE A 210 -5.01 16.10 -17.73
CA PHE A 210 -5.63 16.66 -18.93
C PHE A 210 -4.57 17.01 -19.99
N ASP A 211 -3.95 15.99 -20.59
CA ASP A 211 -2.99 16.16 -21.68
C ASP A 211 -3.58 15.70 -23.02
N LYS A 212 -3.07 16.27 -24.12
CA LYS A 212 -3.47 15.85 -25.47
C LYS A 212 -3.20 14.35 -25.67
N GLY A 213 -4.25 13.61 -26.04
CA GLY A 213 -4.18 12.15 -26.26
C GLY A 213 -4.57 11.29 -25.07
N LYS A 214 -4.73 11.87 -23.87
CA LYS A 214 -5.25 11.17 -22.68
C LYS A 214 -6.77 11.24 -22.61
N ASN A 215 -7.38 10.26 -21.95
CA ASN A 215 -8.83 10.12 -21.78
C ASN A 215 -9.19 9.91 -20.30
N PRO A 216 -8.93 10.88 -19.40
CA PRO A 216 -9.28 10.75 -17.99
C PRO A 216 -10.81 10.78 -17.78
N GLY A 217 -11.28 10.11 -16.73
CA GLY A 217 -12.61 10.36 -16.19
C GLY A 217 -12.69 11.77 -15.59
N VAL A 218 -13.82 12.44 -15.74
CA VAL A 218 -14.02 13.82 -15.25
C VAL A 218 -15.16 13.86 -14.24
N ASN A 219 -14.84 14.34 -13.04
CA ASN A 219 -15.82 14.59 -11.98
C ASN A 219 -15.93 16.10 -11.76
N LEU A 220 -17.11 16.67 -12.00
CA LEU A 220 -17.38 18.08 -11.71
C LEU A 220 -17.64 18.25 -10.21
N ILE A 221 -16.77 19.00 -9.53
CA ILE A 221 -16.92 19.34 -8.10
C ILE A 221 -17.28 20.83 -8.01
N PRO A 222 -18.55 21.21 -7.80
CA PRO A 222 -19.01 22.59 -7.95
C PRO A 222 -18.46 23.56 -6.88
N ASP A 223 -18.18 23.08 -5.66
CA ASP A 223 -17.51 23.86 -4.61
C ASP A 223 -16.73 22.92 -3.69
N PHE A 224 -15.43 22.73 -3.92
CA PHE A 224 -14.59 21.80 -3.17
C PHE A 224 -14.64 22.04 -1.64
N ASN A 225 -14.72 23.31 -1.22
CA ASN A 225 -14.74 23.69 0.19
C ASN A 225 -16.12 23.52 0.85
N LYS A 226 -17.20 23.47 0.06
CA LYS A 226 -18.57 23.25 0.55
C LYS A 226 -19.17 21.91 0.16
N THR A 227 -18.39 21.04 -0.49
CA THR A 227 -18.90 19.76 -0.97
C THR A 227 -19.24 18.89 0.23
N LYS A 228 -20.53 18.70 0.48
CA LYS A 228 -21.04 17.64 1.35
C LYS A 228 -21.15 16.39 0.49
N THR A 229 -20.44 15.33 0.85
CA THR A 229 -20.61 14.04 0.20
C THR A 229 -21.97 13.49 0.57
N ILE A 230 -22.89 13.45 -0.39
CA ILE A 230 -24.23 12.90 -0.18
C ILE A 230 -24.13 11.42 -0.52
N LYS A 231 -24.27 10.57 0.50
CA LYS A 231 -24.37 9.13 0.31
C LYS A 231 -25.73 8.84 -0.31
N ILE A 232 -25.77 8.52 -1.61
CA ILE A 232 -26.97 7.98 -2.25
C ILE A 232 -26.99 6.51 -1.86
N ILE A 233 -27.83 6.17 -0.88
CA ILE A 233 -28.06 4.78 -0.40
C ILE A 233 -29.03 4.10 -1.36
#